data_AF-A0A952LQ73-F1
#
_entry.id   AF-A0A952LQ73-F1
#
_cell.length_a   1.000
_cell.length_b   1.000
_cell.length_c   1.000
_cell.angle_alpha   90.00
_cell.angle_beta   90.00
_cell.angle_gamma   90.00
#
_symmetry.space_group_name_H-M   'P 1'
#
loop_
_entity.id
_entity.type
_entity.pdbx_description
1 polymer ?
#
loop_
_entity_poly.entity_id
_entity_poly.type
_entity_poly.pdbx_seq_one_letter_code
_entity_poly.pdbx_strand_id
1 'polypeptide(L)'
;IRNLKADYKIGTLSRGYGRKTKGLVIADQEANVQKIGDEPFQFYYKFADEITVAVCEERIIGIPAILSDEPRTETILLDDAFQHRKVNPHFNILLTDYKRLFTRDFTLPYGRLRESRKGAQRADCVIVSKCPSTLNNAEKAQIEKEINQYSKVGTPVFFTKINYGNPVSVFEESVSEPVSIENSNIFLVTGIANTVYLTDQLVKAGNIKKHLKFADHYEYTSGDIEKIIAEFKKLGKTVDFILTTEKDAVKFRTKEIQEFFKNVSFFFLPIEVEFFDKENDFLKLIKNKIQEIKAEKK
;
A
#
# COMPACT_ATOMS: atom_id res chain seq x y z
N ILE A 1 -4.11 -8.26 -5.49
CA ILE A 1 -4.64 -9.28 -4.56
C ILE A 1 -6.15 -9.46 -4.75
N ARG A 2 -7.00 -8.48 -4.36
CA ARG A 2 -8.47 -8.57 -4.47
C ARG A 2 -8.98 -9.10 -5.83
N ASN A 3 -8.43 -8.59 -6.94
CA ASN A 3 -8.84 -8.96 -8.30
C ASN A 3 -8.35 -10.33 -8.81
N LEU A 4 -7.48 -11.02 -8.07
CA LEU A 4 -6.86 -12.28 -8.51
C LEU A 4 -7.09 -13.43 -7.53
N LYS A 5 -7.31 -13.15 -6.24
CA LYS A 5 -7.36 -14.16 -5.15
C LYS A 5 -8.48 -15.19 -5.31
N ALA A 6 -9.57 -14.82 -5.98
CA ALA A 6 -10.69 -15.73 -6.26
C ALA A 6 -10.37 -16.72 -7.40
N ASP A 7 -9.52 -16.33 -8.34
CA ASP A 7 -9.23 -17.08 -9.56
C ASP A 7 -7.91 -17.87 -9.50
N TYR A 8 -7.00 -17.46 -8.61
CA TYR A 8 -5.64 -18.00 -8.54
C TYR A 8 -5.17 -18.16 -7.08
N LYS A 9 -4.36 -19.20 -6.84
CA LYS A 9 -3.59 -19.34 -5.59
C LYS A 9 -2.40 -18.40 -5.59
N ILE A 10 -2.42 -17.40 -4.72
CA ILE A 10 -1.46 -16.29 -4.71
C ILE A 10 -0.52 -16.42 -3.51
N GLY A 11 0.77 -16.26 -3.78
CA GLY A 11 1.77 -15.89 -2.78
C GLY A 11 2.18 -14.42 -2.95
N THR A 12 2.46 -13.74 -1.86
CA THR A 12 3.14 -12.43 -1.89
C THR A 12 4.54 -12.59 -1.35
N LEU A 13 5.51 -11.91 -1.96
CA LEU A 13 6.88 -11.86 -1.46
C LEU A 13 7.35 -10.42 -1.39
N SER A 14 7.53 -9.94 -0.16
CA SER A 14 8.11 -8.63 0.13
C SER A 14 9.50 -8.78 0.74
N ARG A 15 10.22 -7.65 0.85
CA ARG A 15 11.48 -7.59 1.61
C ARG A 15 11.22 -7.61 3.12
N GLY A 16 10.07 -7.11 3.57
CA GLY A 16 9.76 -6.91 4.98
C GLY A 16 10.60 -5.79 5.61
N TYR A 17 10.49 -4.58 5.07
CA TYR A 17 11.26 -3.43 5.57
C TYR A 17 10.97 -3.19 7.07
N GLY A 18 12.00 -2.88 7.85
CA GLY A 18 11.88 -2.61 9.29
C GLY A 18 11.68 -3.84 10.18
N ARG A 19 11.56 -5.06 9.65
CA ARG A 19 11.43 -6.27 10.46
C ARG A 19 12.73 -6.60 11.23
N LYS A 20 12.59 -7.30 12.35
CA LYS A 20 13.69 -7.79 13.21
C LYS A 20 14.20 -9.18 12.82
N THR A 21 13.42 -9.95 12.07
CA THR A 21 13.83 -11.28 11.55
C THR A 21 14.70 -11.14 10.30
N LYS A 22 15.33 -12.24 9.88
CA LYS A 22 16.14 -12.33 8.66
C LYS A 22 15.81 -13.61 7.91
N GLY A 23 16.07 -13.64 6.61
CA GLY A 23 15.83 -14.83 5.79
C GLY A 23 14.34 -15.00 5.47
N LEU A 24 13.95 -16.21 5.05
CA LEU A 24 12.55 -16.47 4.73
C LEU A 24 11.71 -16.55 6.01
N VAL A 25 10.60 -15.82 6.02
CA VAL A 25 9.51 -16.03 6.98
C VAL A 25 8.20 -16.06 6.19
N ILE A 26 7.42 -17.12 6.39
CA ILE A 26 6.03 -17.22 5.93
C ILE A 26 5.16 -16.83 7.12
N ALA A 27 4.22 -15.91 6.90
CA ALA A 27 3.37 -15.36 7.94
C ALA A 27 2.41 -16.43 8.46
N ASP A 28 2.34 -16.54 9.78
CA ASP A 28 1.46 -17.44 10.53
C ASP A 28 0.63 -16.65 11.55
N GLN A 29 -0.11 -17.35 12.42
CA GLN A 29 -0.95 -16.73 13.43
C GLN A 29 -0.18 -15.87 14.45
N GLU A 30 1.15 -16.02 14.53
CA GLU A 30 2.02 -15.19 15.36
C GLU A 30 2.66 -14.04 14.58
N ALA A 31 2.32 -13.86 13.31
CA ALA A 31 2.83 -12.78 12.48
C ALA A 31 2.52 -11.43 13.11
N ASN A 32 3.50 -10.54 13.06
CA ASN A 32 3.38 -9.18 13.55
C ASN A 32 4.37 -8.29 12.80
N VAL A 33 4.23 -6.97 12.97
CA VAL A 33 5.09 -5.97 12.31
C VAL A 33 6.58 -6.22 12.58
N GLN A 34 6.95 -6.69 13.76
CA GLN A 34 8.35 -6.97 14.10
C GLN A 34 8.89 -8.20 13.35
N LYS A 35 8.05 -9.22 13.12
CA LYS A 35 8.43 -10.44 12.42
C LYS A 35 8.47 -10.26 10.90
N ILE A 36 7.53 -9.54 10.31
CA ILE A 36 7.38 -9.48 8.84
C ILE A 36 7.35 -8.07 8.24
N GLY A 37 7.40 -7.02 9.05
CA GLY A 37 7.29 -5.63 8.59
C GLY A 37 5.84 -5.15 8.52
N ASP A 38 5.65 -3.85 8.35
CA ASP A 38 4.34 -3.20 8.36
C ASP A 38 3.52 -3.48 7.11
N GLU A 39 4.08 -3.35 5.90
CA GLU A 39 3.33 -3.65 4.67
C GLU A 39 2.94 -5.14 4.54
N PRO A 40 3.83 -6.12 4.78
CA PRO A 40 3.46 -7.54 4.70
C PRO A 40 2.45 -7.93 5.77
N PHE A 41 2.55 -7.35 6.98
CA PHE A 41 1.54 -7.58 8.02
C PHE A 41 0.19 -6.99 7.64
N GLN A 42 0.14 -5.87 6.90
CA GLN A 42 -1.11 -5.36 6.34
C GLN A 42 -1.74 -6.34 5.34
N PHE A 43 -0.94 -6.99 4.48
CA PHE A 43 -1.46 -8.02 3.57
C PHE A 43 -1.97 -9.23 4.33
N TYR A 44 -1.22 -9.70 5.32
CA TYR A 44 -1.60 -10.82 6.17
C TYR A 44 -2.93 -10.52 6.89
N TYR A 45 -3.03 -9.37 7.55
CA TYR A 45 -4.24 -8.97 8.26
C TYR A 45 -5.49 -8.95 7.35
N LYS A 46 -5.36 -8.50 6.10
CA LYS A 46 -6.49 -8.38 5.17
C LYS A 46 -6.85 -9.67 4.44
N PHE A 47 -5.90 -10.59 4.25
CA PHE A 47 -6.01 -11.67 3.28
C PHE A 47 -5.42 -13.02 3.75
N ALA A 48 -5.13 -13.19 5.04
CA ALA A 48 -4.47 -14.39 5.58
C ALA A 48 -5.13 -15.70 5.14
N ASP A 49 -6.46 -15.75 5.06
CA ASP A 49 -7.20 -16.96 4.69
C ASP A 49 -7.20 -17.26 3.18
N GLU A 50 -6.72 -16.32 2.36
CA GLU A 50 -6.87 -16.36 0.91
C GLU A 50 -5.52 -16.42 0.17
N ILE A 51 -4.44 -15.94 0.78
CA ILE A 51 -3.11 -15.86 0.15
C ILE A 51 -1.99 -16.23 1.11
N THR A 52 -0.88 -16.75 0.57
CA THR A 52 0.36 -16.90 1.33
C THR A 52 1.07 -15.55 1.41
N VAL A 53 1.48 -15.12 2.60
CA VAL A 53 2.28 -13.91 2.79
C VAL A 53 3.67 -14.29 3.26
N ALA A 54 4.69 -13.90 2.48
CA ALA A 54 6.07 -14.23 2.79
C ALA A 54 6.98 -13.01 2.67
N VAL A 55 8.07 -13.06 3.43
CA VAL A 55 9.11 -12.03 3.44
C VAL A 55 10.48 -12.65 3.36
N CYS A 56 11.30 -12.12 2.46
CA CYS A 56 12.69 -12.54 2.27
C CYS A 56 13.47 -11.40 1.60
N GLU A 57 14.68 -11.12 2.08
CA GLU A 57 15.56 -10.12 1.47
C GLU A 57 15.95 -10.52 0.05
N GLU A 58 16.24 -11.80 -0.15
CA GLU A 58 16.70 -12.36 -1.41
C GLU A 58 15.57 -13.10 -2.13
N ARG A 59 15.04 -12.48 -3.18
CA ARG A 59 13.88 -13.02 -3.90
C ARG A 59 14.20 -14.32 -4.65
N ILE A 60 15.47 -14.51 -5.02
CA ILE A 60 15.98 -15.75 -5.64
C ILE A 60 15.87 -16.94 -4.67
N ILE A 61 15.95 -16.70 -3.37
CA ILE A 61 15.78 -17.72 -2.33
C ILE A 61 14.29 -17.84 -1.96
N GLY A 62 13.62 -16.69 -1.79
CA GLY A 62 12.23 -16.65 -1.34
C GLY A 62 11.25 -17.31 -2.32
N ILE A 63 11.39 -17.08 -3.62
CA ILE A 63 10.47 -17.64 -4.63
C ILE A 63 10.48 -19.18 -4.63
N PRO A 64 11.64 -19.87 -4.80
CA PRO A 64 11.68 -21.33 -4.75
C PRO A 64 11.18 -21.90 -3.42
N ALA A 65 11.46 -21.23 -2.30
CA ALA A 65 11.03 -21.71 -1.01
C ALA A 65 9.51 -21.63 -0.83
N ILE A 66 8.86 -20.54 -1.28
CA ILE A 66 7.39 -20.46 -1.31
C ILE A 66 6.81 -21.57 -2.19
N LEU A 67 7.39 -21.83 -3.35
CA LEU A 67 6.92 -22.89 -4.25
C LEU A 67 7.16 -24.30 -3.69
N SER A 68 8.16 -24.48 -2.82
CA SER A 68 8.42 -25.74 -2.15
C SER A 68 7.45 -25.99 -0.99
N ASP A 69 7.15 -24.96 -0.21
CA ASP A 69 6.27 -25.04 0.97
C ASP A 69 4.78 -25.04 0.55
N GLU A 70 4.45 -24.26 -0.47
CA GLU A 70 3.11 -24.16 -1.07
C GLU A 70 3.14 -24.48 -2.58
N PRO A 71 3.26 -25.77 -2.97
CA PRO A 71 3.37 -26.19 -4.37
C PRO A 71 2.17 -25.83 -5.25
N ARG A 72 1.02 -25.51 -4.63
CA ARG A 72 -0.19 -25.08 -5.33
C ARG A 72 -0.17 -23.60 -5.71
N THR A 73 0.85 -22.84 -5.32
CA THR A 73 0.98 -21.42 -5.65
C THR A 73 1.06 -21.23 -7.16
N GLU A 74 0.10 -20.49 -7.73
CA GLU A 74 0.00 -20.26 -9.17
C GLU A 74 0.57 -18.91 -9.59
N THR A 75 0.61 -17.94 -8.66
CA THR A 75 1.07 -16.58 -8.93
C THR A 75 1.78 -16.03 -7.70
N ILE A 76 2.98 -15.46 -7.91
CA ILE A 76 3.70 -14.73 -6.86
C ILE A 76 3.69 -13.24 -7.20
N LEU A 77 3.16 -12.43 -6.29
CA LEU A 77 3.20 -10.97 -6.37
C LEU A 77 4.43 -10.46 -5.63
N LEU A 78 5.31 -9.75 -6.34
CA LEU A 78 6.51 -9.17 -5.77
C LEU A 78 6.28 -7.70 -5.45
N ASP A 79 6.40 -7.34 -4.17
CA ASP A 79 6.30 -5.96 -3.71
C ASP A 79 7.66 -5.23 -3.75
N ASP A 80 7.66 -3.97 -4.16
CA ASP A 80 8.83 -3.12 -4.44
C ASP A 80 10.00 -3.88 -5.11
N ALA A 81 9.70 -4.56 -6.22
CA ALA A 81 10.64 -5.47 -6.89
C ALA A 81 11.12 -4.99 -8.26
N PHE A 82 10.65 -3.85 -8.77
CA PHE A 82 11.00 -3.38 -10.11
C PHE A 82 12.52 -3.19 -10.30
N GLN A 83 13.24 -2.78 -9.25
CA GLN A 83 14.71 -2.63 -9.27
C GLN A 83 15.47 -3.96 -9.11
N HIS A 84 14.80 -5.04 -8.73
CA HIS A 84 15.44 -6.30 -8.39
C HIS A 84 15.77 -7.13 -9.64
N ARG A 85 16.81 -6.71 -10.39
CA ARG A 85 17.21 -7.29 -11.68
C ARG A 85 17.62 -8.76 -11.65
N LYS A 86 17.94 -9.30 -10.48
CA LYS A 86 18.32 -10.72 -10.33
C LYS A 86 17.13 -11.68 -10.44
N VAL A 87 15.90 -11.16 -10.40
CA VAL A 87 14.68 -11.93 -10.67
C VAL A 87 14.10 -11.36 -11.96
N ASN A 88 13.61 -12.24 -12.84
CA ASN A 88 12.91 -11.85 -14.05
C ASN A 88 11.40 -12.15 -13.86
N PRO A 89 10.58 -11.17 -13.44
CA PRO A 89 9.14 -11.37 -13.36
C PRO A 89 8.57 -11.61 -14.75
N HIS A 90 7.58 -12.49 -14.86
CA HIS A 90 6.90 -12.73 -16.12
C HIS A 90 6.03 -11.54 -16.56
N PHE A 91 5.70 -10.64 -15.62
CA PHE A 91 4.97 -9.40 -15.87
C PHE A 91 5.45 -8.31 -14.89
N ASN A 92 5.87 -7.16 -15.42
CA ASN A 92 6.41 -6.04 -14.68
C ASN A 92 5.50 -4.82 -14.75
N ILE A 93 5.07 -4.33 -13.59
CA ILE A 93 4.25 -3.13 -13.45
C ILE A 93 5.15 -2.01 -12.91
N LEU A 94 5.31 -0.92 -13.68
CA LEU A 94 5.98 0.28 -13.19
C LEU A 94 4.95 1.25 -12.59
N LEU A 95 5.14 1.62 -11.33
CA LEU A 95 4.33 2.65 -10.69
C LEU A 95 5.05 4.00 -10.75
N THR A 96 4.32 5.08 -11.06
CA THR A 96 4.81 6.46 -10.95
C THR A 96 3.76 7.33 -10.28
N ASP A 97 4.18 8.29 -9.46
CA ASP A 97 3.27 9.24 -8.79
C ASP A 97 2.95 10.38 -9.76
N TYR A 98 1.66 10.75 -9.90
CA TYR A 98 1.22 11.85 -10.76
C TYR A 98 1.98 13.16 -10.50
N LYS A 99 2.23 13.51 -9.23
CA LYS A 99 2.94 14.74 -8.87
C LYS A 99 4.47 14.61 -9.02
N ARG A 100 4.99 13.39 -9.19
CA ARG A 100 6.43 13.08 -9.27
C ARG A 100 6.69 12.04 -10.36
N LEU A 101 6.33 12.39 -11.59
CA LEU A 101 6.52 11.50 -12.74
C LEU A 101 7.99 11.16 -12.92
N PHE A 102 8.30 9.87 -13.09
CA PHE A 102 9.69 9.42 -13.30
C PHE A 102 10.33 10.06 -14.54
N THR A 103 9.52 10.39 -15.55
CA THR A 103 9.95 11.06 -16.79
C THR A 103 10.54 12.46 -16.54
N ARG A 104 10.17 13.08 -15.41
CA ARG A 104 10.52 14.45 -15.02
C ARG A 104 11.49 14.53 -13.83
N ASP A 105 12.01 13.41 -13.36
CA ASP A 105 12.94 13.32 -12.22
C ASP A 105 14.29 12.71 -12.64
N PHE A 106 15.31 12.80 -11.81
CA PHE A 106 16.66 12.30 -12.08
C PHE A 106 17.10 11.28 -11.03
N THR A 107 18.18 10.56 -11.32
CA THR A 107 18.77 9.63 -10.36
C THR A 107 19.43 10.38 -9.21
N LEU A 108 19.48 9.74 -8.04
CA LEU A 108 20.28 10.24 -6.90
C LEU A 108 21.72 10.54 -7.33
N PRO A 109 22.35 11.63 -6.83
CA PRO A 109 21.81 12.59 -5.86
C PRO A 109 20.98 13.74 -6.47
N TYR A 110 20.92 13.87 -7.80
CA TYR A 110 20.26 15.01 -8.48
C TYR A 110 18.74 14.96 -8.45
N GLY A 111 18.15 13.79 -8.20
CA GLY A 111 16.72 13.59 -8.06
C GLY A 111 16.42 12.41 -7.16
N ARG A 112 15.19 11.88 -7.21
CA ARG A 112 14.74 10.81 -6.30
C ARG A 112 14.71 9.42 -6.93
N LEU A 113 15.03 9.31 -8.21
CA LEU A 113 14.98 8.02 -8.89
C LEU A 113 16.08 7.10 -8.39
N ARG A 114 15.70 5.86 -8.09
CA ARG A 114 16.64 4.79 -7.70
C ARG A 114 17.34 4.16 -8.92
N GLU A 115 16.79 4.35 -10.11
CA GLU A 115 17.42 3.97 -11.39
C GLU A 115 17.05 4.96 -12.50
N SER A 116 17.73 4.89 -13.65
CA SER A 116 17.48 5.81 -14.76
C SER A 116 16.09 5.62 -15.38
N ARG A 117 15.58 6.66 -16.06
CA ARG A 117 14.28 6.63 -16.75
C ARG A 117 14.16 5.50 -17.77
N LYS A 118 15.29 5.10 -18.37
CA LYS A 118 15.37 3.97 -19.32
C LYS A 118 14.99 2.63 -18.69
N GLY A 119 14.96 2.52 -17.35
CA GLY A 119 14.44 1.35 -16.65
C GLY A 119 12.98 1.02 -17.02
N ALA A 120 12.20 2.03 -17.47
CA ALA A 120 10.82 1.85 -17.93
C ALA A 120 10.68 0.92 -19.15
N GLN A 121 11.76 0.64 -19.89
CA GLN A 121 11.75 -0.37 -20.96
C GLN A 121 11.44 -1.78 -20.47
N ARG A 122 11.61 -2.05 -19.17
CA ARG A 122 11.30 -3.35 -18.56
C ARG A 122 9.83 -3.49 -18.17
N ALA A 123 9.07 -2.41 -18.18
CA ALA A 123 7.66 -2.44 -17.81
C ALA A 123 6.81 -3.05 -18.92
N ASP A 124 5.90 -3.94 -18.55
CA ASP A 124 4.84 -4.44 -19.42
C ASP A 124 3.59 -3.53 -19.35
N CYS A 125 3.45 -2.77 -18.26
CA CYS A 125 2.55 -1.62 -18.19
C CYS A 125 3.04 -0.58 -17.19
N VAL A 126 2.57 0.66 -17.34
CA VAL A 126 2.84 1.74 -16.39
C VAL A 126 1.53 2.19 -15.73
N ILE A 127 1.55 2.39 -14.41
CA ILE A 127 0.43 3.00 -13.68
C ILE A 127 0.87 4.36 -13.13
N VAL A 128 0.17 5.40 -13.57
CA VAL A 128 0.24 6.72 -12.97
C VAL A 128 -0.74 6.74 -11.80
N SER A 129 -0.18 6.82 -10.59
CA SER A 129 -0.90 6.72 -9.33
C SER A 129 -1.14 8.07 -8.68
N LYS A 130 -2.10 8.11 -7.75
CA LYS A 130 -2.46 9.31 -6.96
C LYS A 130 -2.85 10.51 -7.83
N CYS A 131 -3.46 10.24 -8.97
CA CYS A 131 -4.00 11.27 -9.84
C CYS A 131 -5.09 12.07 -9.10
N PRO A 132 -5.18 13.39 -9.33
CA PRO A 132 -6.29 14.19 -8.80
C PRO A 132 -7.59 13.80 -9.51
N SER A 133 -8.72 13.86 -8.80
CA SER A 133 -10.04 13.54 -9.38
C SER A 133 -10.42 14.43 -10.58
N THR A 134 -9.75 15.57 -10.75
CA THR A 134 -9.93 16.53 -11.85
C THR A 134 -9.10 16.21 -13.09
N LEU A 135 -8.33 15.11 -13.10
CA LEU A 135 -7.47 14.73 -14.22
C LEU A 135 -8.29 14.51 -15.50
N ASN A 136 -7.99 15.28 -16.55
CA ASN A 136 -8.72 15.21 -17.82
C ASN A 136 -7.99 14.38 -18.89
N ASN A 137 -8.68 14.09 -19.99
CA ASN A 137 -8.14 13.23 -21.06
C ASN A 137 -6.95 13.85 -21.83
N ALA A 138 -6.89 15.18 -21.96
CA ALA A 138 -5.76 15.84 -22.61
C ALA A 138 -4.49 15.72 -21.77
N GLU A 139 -4.61 15.90 -20.46
CA GLU A 139 -3.50 15.68 -19.52
C GLU A 139 -3.05 14.21 -19.49
N LYS A 140 -3.99 13.25 -19.47
CA LYS A 140 -3.66 11.82 -19.59
C LYS A 140 -2.86 11.53 -20.86
N ALA A 141 -3.31 12.00 -22.01
CA ALA A 141 -2.64 11.79 -23.30
C ALA A 141 -1.23 12.40 -23.31
N GLN A 142 -1.04 13.57 -22.69
CA GLN A 142 0.27 14.20 -22.57
C GLN A 142 1.22 13.38 -21.68
N ILE A 143 0.75 12.89 -20.53
CA ILE A 143 1.54 12.04 -19.64
C ILE A 143 1.89 10.70 -20.31
N GLU A 144 0.94 10.09 -21.00
CA GLU A 144 1.16 8.86 -21.77
C GLU A 144 2.23 9.05 -22.84
N LYS A 145 2.19 10.17 -23.57
CA LYS A 145 3.22 10.53 -24.56
C LYS A 145 4.60 10.66 -23.92
N GLU A 146 4.71 11.30 -22.76
CA GLU A 146 5.98 11.42 -22.03
C GLU A 146 6.52 10.06 -21.57
N ILE A 147 5.66 9.20 -21.04
CA ILE A 147 6.04 7.85 -20.58
C ILE A 147 6.53 7.01 -21.76
N ASN A 148 5.85 7.09 -22.90
CA ASN A 148 6.18 6.34 -24.12
C ASN A 148 7.52 6.75 -24.77
N GLN A 149 8.13 7.87 -24.34
CA GLN A 149 9.51 8.20 -24.74
C GLN A 149 10.56 7.32 -24.04
N TYR A 150 10.20 6.66 -22.93
CA TYR A 150 11.12 5.88 -22.09
C TYR A 150 10.73 4.41 -21.96
N SER A 151 9.48 4.04 -22.25
CA SER A 151 8.99 2.66 -22.25
C SER A 151 9.09 2.01 -23.65
N LYS A 152 8.72 0.73 -23.77
CA LYS A 152 8.61 0.06 -25.07
C LYS A 152 7.42 0.63 -25.85
N VAL A 153 7.52 0.63 -27.17
CA VAL A 153 6.41 1.02 -28.06
C VAL A 153 5.18 0.16 -27.72
N GLY A 154 4.03 0.82 -27.52
CA GLY A 154 2.78 0.15 -27.18
C GLY A 154 2.62 -0.25 -25.72
N THR A 155 3.53 0.16 -24.82
CA THR A 155 3.36 -0.07 -23.37
C THR A 155 2.09 0.62 -22.88
N PRO A 156 1.08 -0.09 -22.37
CA PRO A 156 -0.15 0.53 -21.89
C PRO A 156 0.11 1.36 -20.63
N VAL A 157 -0.53 2.52 -20.56
CA VAL A 157 -0.50 3.44 -19.42
C VAL A 157 -1.90 3.52 -18.80
N PHE A 158 -1.97 3.27 -17.49
CA PHE A 158 -3.21 3.35 -16.70
C PHE A 158 -3.12 4.48 -15.68
N PHE A 159 -4.27 5.05 -15.33
CA PHE A 159 -4.36 6.16 -14.38
C PHE A 159 -5.23 5.75 -13.21
N THR A 160 -4.72 5.96 -11.99
CA THR A 160 -5.42 5.61 -10.75
C THR A 160 -5.41 6.77 -9.77
N LYS A 161 -6.47 6.86 -8.97
CA LYS A 161 -6.57 7.73 -7.80
C LYS A 161 -6.70 6.86 -6.55
N ILE A 162 -6.40 7.47 -5.41
CA ILE A 162 -6.73 6.88 -4.11
C ILE A 162 -8.20 7.19 -3.85
N ASN A 163 -8.96 6.19 -3.44
CA ASN A 163 -10.28 6.37 -2.86
C ASN A 163 -10.18 6.07 -1.37
N TYR A 164 -10.64 6.99 -0.53
CA TYR A 164 -10.72 6.75 0.91
C TYR A 164 -12.10 6.20 1.25
N GLY A 165 -12.15 5.07 1.92
CA GLY A 165 -13.40 4.51 2.43
C GLY A 165 -13.88 5.23 3.69
N ASN A 166 -14.88 4.65 4.35
CA ASN A 166 -15.33 5.14 5.66
C ASN A 166 -14.32 4.75 6.75
N PRO A 167 -14.10 5.59 7.78
CA PRO A 167 -13.36 5.23 8.97
C PRO A 167 -13.76 3.87 9.56
N VAL A 168 -12.77 3.04 9.87
CA VAL A 168 -12.92 1.72 10.49
C VAL A 168 -12.18 1.73 11.82
N SER A 169 -12.73 1.07 12.85
CA SER A 169 -12.08 1.03 14.17
C SER A 169 -10.73 0.32 14.08
N VAL A 170 -9.74 0.85 14.80
CA VAL A 170 -8.42 0.24 14.88
C VAL A 170 -8.48 -1.11 15.62
N PHE A 171 -9.37 -1.26 16.60
CA PHE A 171 -9.41 -2.41 17.51
C PHE A 171 -10.66 -3.30 17.37
N GLU A 172 -11.72 -2.82 16.72
CA GLU A 172 -12.98 -3.55 16.59
C GLU A 172 -13.30 -3.80 15.12
N GLU A 173 -13.64 -5.04 14.78
CA GLU A 173 -14.18 -5.39 13.45
C GLU A 173 -15.69 -5.08 13.36
N SER A 174 -16.33 -4.73 14.47
CA SER A 174 -17.77 -4.54 14.58
C SER A 174 -18.14 -3.22 15.27
N VAL A 175 -17.74 -2.09 14.67
CA VAL A 175 -18.48 -0.85 14.93
C VAL A 175 -19.82 -1.02 14.21
N SER A 176 -20.92 -1.00 14.96
CA SER A 176 -22.27 -1.28 14.44
C SER A 176 -22.76 -0.26 13.40
N GLU A 177 -22.12 0.92 13.34
CA GLU A 177 -22.45 1.97 12.38
C GLU A 177 -21.18 2.59 11.75
N PRO A 178 -21.20 2.88 10.45
CA PRO A 178 -20.11 3.60 9.79
C PRO A 178 -19.92 4.98 10.42
N VAL A 179 -18.70 5.31 10.84
CA VAL A 179 -18.37 6.67 11.27
C VAL A 179 -18.14 7.52 10.03
N SER A 180 -18.87 8.63 9.89
CA SER A 180 -18.66 9.57 8.79
C SER A 180 -17.53 10.54 9.12
N ILE A 181 -16.71 10.90 8.12
CA ILE A 181 -15.77 12.02 8.24
C ILE A 181 -16.52 13.36 8.13
N GLU A 182 -17.67 13.37 7.45
CA GLU A 182 -18.38 14.59 7.10
C GLU A 182 -18.74 15.38 8.36
N ASN A 183 -18.34 16.65 8.41
CA ASN A 183 -18.53 17.58 9.53
C ASN A 183 -17.91 17.14 10.88
N SER A 184 -17.11 16.08 10.91
CA SER A 184 -16.46 15.59 12.12
C SER A 184 -15.21 16.39 12.48
N ASN A 185 -14.93 16.54 13.77
CA ASN A 185 -13.74 17.17 14.31
C ASN A 185 -12.69 16.10 14.65
N ILE A 186 -11.58 16.13 13.93
CA ILE A 186 -10.63 15.02 13.90
C ILE A 186 -9.34 15.39 14.63
N PHE A 187 -8.88 14.50 15.51
CA PHE A 187 -7.47 14.46 15.93
C PHE A 187 -6.70 13.47 15.04
N LEU A 188 -5.89 14.00 14.11
CA LEU A 188 -5.17 13.20 13.14
C LEU A 188 -3.80 12.77 13.67
N VAL A 189 -3.49 11.48 13.59
CA VAL A 189 -2.19 10.90 13.95
C VAL A 189 -1.62 10.14 12.75
N THR A 190 -0.42 10.49 12.29
CA THR A 190 0.20 9.82 11.12
C THR A 190 1.69 9.59 11.29
N GLY A 191 2.19 8.44 10.84
CA GLY A 191 3.59 8.05 10.72
C GLY A 191 3.96 7.65 9.28
N ILE A 192 3.56 8.48 8.31
CA ILE A 192 3.83 8.29 6.87
C ILE A 192 4.61 9.45 6.28
N ALA A 193 5.43 9.19 5.26
CA ALA A 193 6.30 10.20 4.64
C ALA A 193 5.57 11.40 4.01
N ASN A 194 4.38 11.20 3.44
CA ASN A 194 3.64 12.27 2.77
C ASN A 194 2.15 12.20 3.11
N THR A 195 1.69 13.18 3.90
CA THR A 195 0.30 13.27 4.35
C THR A 195 -0.56 14.17 3.46
N VAL A 196 0.00 14.84 2.44
CA VAL A 196 -0.72 15.89 1.70
C VAL A 196 -2.02 15.37 1.10
N TYR A 197 -1.99 14.19 0.48
CA TYR A 197 -3.19 13.62 -0.13
C TYR A 197 -4.28 13.32 0.91
N LEU A 198 -3.89 12.80 2.08
CA LEU A 198 -4.80 12.52 3.18
C LEU A 198 -5.40 13.81 3.74
N THR A 199 -4.55 14.81 4.02
CA THR A 199 -5.00 16.08 4.60
C THR A 199 -5.89 16.85 3.63
N ASP A 200 -5.57 16.86 2.32
CA ASP A 200 -6.39 17.53 1.30
C ASP A 200 -7.79 16.91 1.20
N GLN A 201 -7.92 15.60 1.40
CA GLN A 201 -9.22 14.91 1.41
C GLN A 201 -9.97 15.16 2.71
N LEU A 202 -9.28 15.03 3.86
CA LEU A 202 -9.90 15.26 5.17
C LEU A 202 -10.38 16.69 5.35
N VAL A 203 -9.68 17.70 4.83
CA VAL A 203 -10.11 19.11 4.93
C VAL A 203 -11.35 19.40 4.07
N LYS A 204 -11.61 18.61 3.01
CA LYS A 204 -12.82 18.76 2.19
C LYS A 204 -14.06 18.18 2.85
N ALA A 205 -13.89 17.15 3.68
CA ALA A 205 -15.00 16.43 4.29
C ALA A 205 -15.19 16.77 5.78
N GLY A 206 -14.11 16.95 6.53
CA GLY A 206 -14.12 17.17 7.98
C GLY A 206 -13.15 18.25 8.44
N ASN A 207 -13.01 18.36 9.76
CA ASN A 207 -12.29 19.44 10.43
C ASN A 207 -11.11 18.88 11.23
N ILE A 208 -9.90 18.94 10.68
CA ILE A 208 -8.68 18.55 11.43
C ILE A 208 -8.41 19.61 12.51
N LYS A 209 -8.67 19.27 13.78
CA LYS A 209 -8.41 20.16 14.93
C LYS A 209 -6.95 20.15 15.35
N LYS A 210 -6.32 18.99 15.25
CA LYS A 210 -4.90 18.80 15.56
C LYS A 210 -4.34 17.69 14.69
N HIS A 211 -3.09 17.84 14.27
CA HIS A 211 -2.35 16.81 13.55
C HIS A 211 -1.03 16.53 14.25
N LEU A 212 -0.89 15.33 14.82
CA LEU A 212 0.36 14.83 15.37
C LEU A 212 1.09 13.98 14.32
N LYS A 213 2.25 14.46 13.88
CA LYS A 213 3.06 13.83 12.83
C LYS A 213 4.27 13.11 13.43
N PHE A 214 4.49 11.88 12.97
CA PHE A 214 5.63 11.04 13.25
C PHE A 214 6.40 10.74 11.95
N ALA A 215 7.61 10.19 12.07
CA ALA A 215 8.43 9.82 10.91
C ALA A 215 7.80 8.67 10.10
N ASP A 216 8.26 8.46 8.87
CA ASP A 216 7.83 7.30 8.09
C ASP A 216 8.33 6.00 8.72
N HIS A 217 7.52 4.95 8.66
CA HIS A 217 7.78 3.65 9.33
C HIS A 217 8.05 3.78 10.84
N TYR A 218 7.48 4.80 11.51
CA TYR A 218 7.68 5.00 12.94
C TYR A 218 7.17 3.80 13.77
N GLU A 219 7.99 3.34 14.72
CA GLU A 219 7.64 2.35 15.73
C GLU A 219 7.13 3.11 16.97
N TYR A 220 5.82 3.05 17.21
CA TYR A 220 5.19 3.75 18.34
C TYR A 220 5.57 3.13 19.67
N THR A 221 6.15 3.93 20.57
CA THR A 221 6.48 3.51 21.93
C THR A 221 5.28 3.72 22.87
N SER A 222 5.27 3.09 24.05
CA SER A 222 4.24 3.33 25.07
C SER A 222 4.14 4.80 25.46
N GLY A 223 5.26 5.53 25.52
CA GLY A 223 5.27 6.97 25.78
C GLY A 223 4.60 7.80 24.67
N ASP A 224 4.70 7.35 23.41
CA ASP A 224 3.97 7.98 22.30
C ASP A 224 2.47 7.74 22.40
N ILE A 225 2.07 6.53 22.81
CA ILE A 225 0.66 6.19 23.06
C ILE A 225 0.07 7.06 24.17
N GLU A 226 0.78 7.17 25.30
CA GLU A 226 0.39 8.02 26.42
C GLU A 226 0.26 9.49 25.98
N LYS A 227 1.21 9.98 25.18
CA LYS A 227 1.17 11.32 24.60
C LYS A 227 -0.05 11.52 23.71
N ILE A 228 -0.36 10.58 22.82
CA ILE A 228 -1.55 10.63 21.94
C ILE A 228 -2.81 10.76 22.81
N ILE A 229 -2.94 9.95 23.85
CA ILE A 229 -4.13 9.93 24.71
C ILE A 229 -4.24 11.19 25.56
N ALA A 230 -3.13 11.67 26.13
CA ALA A 230 -3.11 12.91 26.88
C ALA A 230 -3.56 14.09 26.00
N GLU A 231 -3.13 14.13 24.75
CA GLU A 231 -3.54 15.15 23.79
C GLU A 231 -5.01 15.02 23.39
N PHE A 232 -5.52 13.80 23.17
CA PHE A 232 -6.94 13.56 22.91
C PHE A 232 -7.81 14.03 24.09
N LYS A 233 -7.43 13.67 25.33
CA LYS A 233 -8.14 14.11 26.55
C LYS A 233 -8.11 15.62 26.72
N LYS A 234 -7.00 16.28 26.39
CA LYS A 234 -6.86 17.75 26.43
C LYS A 234 -7.79 18.44 25.43
N LEU A 235 -7.97 17.86 24.25
CA LEU A 235 -8.92 18.36 23.25
C LEU A 235 -10.37 18.16 23.69
N GLY A 236 -10.66 17.08 24.44
CA GLY A 236 -11.98 16.83 25.02
C GLY A 236 -13.08 16.85 23.95
N LYS A 237 -14.20 17.53 24.23
CA LYS A 237 -15.36 17.62 23.32
C LYS A 237 -15.09 18.43 22.03
N THR A 238 -13.89 18.96 21.82
CA THR A 238 -13.55 19.66 20.57
C THR A 238 -13.20 18.71 19.43
N VAL A 239 -12.99 17.42 19.74
CA VAL A 239 -12.75 16.34 18.79
C VAL A 239 -13.71 15.20 19.03
N ASP A 240 -14.16 14.58 17.96
CA ASP A 240 -15.10 13.46 17.99
C ASP A 240 -14.34 12.13 18.10
N PHE A 241 -13.18 12.03 17.42
CA PHE A 241 -12.36 10.83 17.42
C PHE A 241 -10.91 11.08 16.98
N ILE A 242 -10.06 10.08 17.24
CA ILE A 242 -8.71 9.98 16.69
C ILE A 242 -8.81 9.27 15.34
N LEU A 243 -8.13 9.80 14.33
CA LEU A 243 -8.01 9.18 13.01
C LEU A 243 -6.53 8.93 12.69
N THR A 244 -6.23 7.76 12.13
CA THR A 244 -4.89 7.42 11.63
C THR A 244 -4.94 6.82 10.21
N THR A 245 -3.76 6.52 9.66
CA THR A 245 -3.64 5.87 8.35
C THR A 245 -3.78 4.37 8.50
N GLU A 246 -4.24 3.68 7.45
CA GLU A 246 -4.27 2.22 7.46
C GLU A 246 -2.89 1.58 7.66
N LYS A 247 -1.82 2.24 7.21
CA LYS A 247 -0.43 1.80 7.43
C LYS A 247 -0.01 1.92 8.89
N ASP A 248 -0.47 2.93 9.60
CA ASP A 248 -0.14 3.11 11.02
C ASP A 248 -1.04 2.27 11.92
N ALA A 249 -2.30 2.04 11.51
CA ALA A 249 -3.27 1.25 12.26
C ALA A 249 -2.73 -0.14 12.64
N VAL A 250 -2.01 -0.81 11.74
CA VAL A 250 -1.43 -2.14 12.00
C VAL A 250 -0.41 -2.16 13.14
N LYS A 251 0.18 -1.01 13.47
CA LYS A 251 1.18 -0.84 14.53
C LYS A 251 0.55 -0.61 15.90
N PHE A 252 -0.72 -0.19 15.94
CA PHE A 252 -1.45 0.04 17.19
C PHE A 252 -2.18 -1.22 17.70
N ARG A 253 -2.29 -2.28 16.90
CA ARG A 253 -3.16 -3.44 17.15
C ARG A 253 -2.64 -4.48 18.15
N THR A 254 -1.66 -4.15 18.99
CA THR A 254 -1.25 -5.05 20.07
C THR A 254 -2.22 -4.97 21.23
N LYS A 255 -2.40 -6.08 21.97
CA LYS A 255 -3.27 -6.11 23.17
C LYS A 255 -2.83 -5.08 24.21
N GLU A 256 -1.52 -4.91 24.37
CA GLU A 256 -0.93 -3.92 25.28
C GLU A 256 -1.33 -2.49 24.91
N ILE A 257 -1.31 -2.14 23.63
CA ILE A 257 -1.71 -0.81 23.16
C ILE A 257 -3.22 -0.63 23.26
N GLN A 258 -4.01 -1.65 22.93
CA GLN A 258 -5.47 -1.60 22.98
C GLN A 258 -6.00 -1.18 24.36
N GLU A 259 -5.36 -1.61 25.44
CA GLU A 259 -5.70 -1.22 26.81
C GLU A 259 -5.69 0.30 27.02
N PHE A 260 -4.72 1.00 26.43
CA PHE A 260 -4.60 2.45 26.53
C PHE A 260 -5.77 3.18 25.85
N PHE A 261 -6.35 2.59 24.80
CA PHE A 261 -7.45 3.18 24.03
C PHE A 261 -8.84 2.74 24.49
N LYS A 262 -8.96 2.08 25.65
CA LYS A 262 -10.27 1.82 26.26
C LYS A 262 -11.05 3.13 26.43
N ASN A 263 -12.24 3.19 25.83
CA ASN A 263 -13.12 4.38 25.76
C ASN A 263 -12.58 5.55 24.92
N VAL A 264 -11.65 5.29 24.01
CA VAL A 264 -11.18 6.27 23.01
C VAL A 264 -11.64 5.82 21.64
N SER A 265 -12.46 6.65 20.99
CA SER A 265 -12.87 6.44 19.61
C SER A 265 -11.66 6.60 18.69
N PHE A 266 -11.07 5.48 18.26
CA PHE A 266 -9.86 5.44 17.43
C PHE A 266 -10.09 4.67 16.13
N PHE A 267 -10.02 5.40 15.02
CA PHE A 267 -10.28 4.88 13.68
C PHE A 267 -9.06 5.02 12.77
N PHE A 268 -9.04 4.22 11.72
CA PHE A 268 -8.16 4.42 10.59
C PHE A 268 -8.98 4.60 9.31
N LEU A 269 -8.39 5.31 8.34
CA LEU A 269 -9.02 5.52 7.05
C LEU A 269 -8.53 4.47 6.04
N PRO A 270 -9.36 3.50 5.63
CA PRO A 270 -8.98 2.51 4.63
C PRO A 270 -8.76 3.19 3.28
N ILE A 271 -7.78 2.69 2.53
CA ILE A 271 -7.52 3.16 1.17
C ILE A 271 -7.79 2.06 0.16
N GLU A 272 -8.41 2.48 -0.94
CA GLU A 272 -8.57 1.67 -2.14
C GLU A 272 -7.99 2.40 -3.34
N VAL A 273 -7.60 1.62 -4.35
CA VAL A 273 -7.12 2.15 -5.61
C VAL A 273 -8.26 2.09 -6.60
N GLU A 274 -8.62 3.23 -7.17
CA GLU A 274 -9.66 3.34 -8.19
C GLU A 274 -9.03 3.74 -9.51
N PHE A 275 -9.34 3.01 -10.57
CA PHE A 275 -8.96 3.37 -11.94
C PHE A 275 -9.90 4.44 -12.47
N PHE A 276 -9.37 5.41 -13.23
CA PHE A 276 -10.23 6.36 -13.94
C PHE A 276 -10.99 5.69 -15.08
N ASP A 277 -10.32 4.78 -15.77
CA ASP A 277 -10.79 4.04 -16.93
C ASP A 277 -9.94 2.78 -17.12
N LYS A 278 -10.38 1.89 -18.02
CA LYS A 278 -9.60 0.74 -18.50
C LYS A 278 -9.15 -0.26 -17.43
N GLU A 279 -9.81 -0.33 -16.27
CA GLU A 279 -9.53 -1.34 -15.25
C GLU A 279 -9.66 -2.76 -15.82
N ASN A 280 -10.73 -3.01 -16.59
CA ASN A 280 -10.95 -4.30 -17.24
C ASN A 280 -9.82 -4.65 -18.23
N ASP A 281 -9.25 -3.67 -18.92
CA ASP A 281 -8.15 -3.91 -19.87
C ASP A 281 -6.86 -4.25 -19.12
N PHE A 282 -6.58 -3.55 -18.01
CA PHE A 282 -5.48 -3.87 -17.10
C PHE A 282 -5.61 -5.30 -16.53
N LEU A 283 -6.80 -5.67 -16.05
CA LEU A 283 -7.04 -7.00 -15.50
C LEU A 283 -6.95 -8.09 -16.56
N LYS A 284 -7.47 -7.85 -17.76
CA LYS A 284 -7.32 -8.77 -18.90
C LYS A 284 -5.85 -8.96 -19.27
N LEU A 285 -5.06 -7.90 -19.30
CA LEU A 285 -3.63 -7.97 -19.61
C LEU A 285 -2.90 -8.91 -18.64
N ILE A 286 -3.15 -8.78 -17.34
CA ILE A 286 -2.55 -9.65 -16.31
C ILE A 286 -3.06 -11.09 -16.45
N LYS A 287 -4.38 -11.28 -16.53
CA LYS A 287 -4.99 -12.62 -16.59
C LYS A 287 -4.53 -13.38 -17.84
N ASN A 288 -4.46 -12.71 -18.99
CA ASN A 288 -3.94 -13.31 -20.22
C ASN A 288 -2.50 -13.74 -20.06
N LYS A 289 -1.65 -12.91 -19.43
CA LYS A 289 -0.25 -13.26 -19.20
C LYS A 289 -0.11 -14.49 -18.29
N ILE A 290 -0.92 -14.58 -17.24
CA ILE A 290 -0.94 -15.77 -16.36
C ILE A 290 -1.33 -17.02 -17.15
N GLN A 291 -2.34 -16.95 -18.02
CA GLN A 291 -2.80 -18.10 -18.81
C GLN A 291 -1.77 -18.53 -19.87
N GLU A 292 -1.11 -17.58 -20.53
CA GLU A 292 -0.01 -17.84 -21.48
C GLU A 292 1.10 -18.66 -20.80
N ILE A 293 1.59 -18.21 -19.64
CA ILE A 293 2.65 -18.90 -18.89
C ILE A 293 2.21 -20.30 -18.43
N LYS A 294 0.93 -20.45 -18.03
CA LYS A 294 0.39 -21.76 -17.65
C LYS A 294 0.33 -22.72 -18.84
N ALA A 295 0.06 -22.23 -20.05
CA ALA A 295 0.04 -23.02 -21.26
C ALA A 295 1.47 -23.45 -21.68
N GLU A 296 2.47 -22.60 -21.50
CA GLU A 296 3.88 -22.92 -21.80
C GLU A 296 4.49 -24.01 -20.88
N LYS A 297 3.90 -24.21 -19.69
CA LYS A 297 4.36 -25.21 -18.71
C LYS A 297 3.70 -26.59 -18.85
N LYS A 298 2.68 -26.73 -19.69
CA LYS A 298 1.99 -27.99 -19.96
C LYS A 298 2.60 -28.67 -21.19
#